data_AF-Q4WMM7-F1
#
_entry.id   AF-Q4WMM7-F1
#
_cell.length_a   1.000
_cell.length_b   1.000
_cell.length_c   1.000
_cell.angle_alpha   90.00
_cell.angle_beta   90.00
_cell.angle_gamma   90.00
#
_symmetry.space_group_name_H-M   'P 1'
#
loop_
_entity.id
_entity.type
_entity.pdbx_description
1 polymer ?
#
loop_
_entity_poly.entity_id
_entity_poly.type
_entity_poly.pdbx_seq_one_letter_code
_entity_poly.pdbx_strand_id
1 'polypeptide(L)'
;MAKPRKIRHRQSNKPKAKHQQHKRRGDTLFRKAFEYCQECNADVSLVVRLKDNGQIYIFNSDNRWFPSEEGLEILDYTNRHKTLHYPVPLRITWQELAAAYEA
;
A
#
# COMPACT_ATOMS: atom_id res chain seq x y z
N MET A 1 -15.86 12.80 15.13
CA MET A 1 -14.74 11.83 15.15
C MET A 1 -15.10 10.64 14.28
N ALA A 2 -14.24 10.23 13.34
CA ALA A 2 -14.52 9.09 12.47
C ALA A 2 -14.52 7.80 13.29
N LYS A 3 -15.52 6.94 13.08
CA LYS A 3 -15.64 5.67 13.80
C LYS A 3 -14.49 4.74 13.38
N PRO A 4 -13.83 4.05 14.32
CA PRO A 4 -12.74 3.14 13.99
C PRO A 4 -13.23 2.03 13.06
N ARG A 5 -12.41 1.69 12.07
CA ARG A 5 -12.75 0.66 11.08
C ARG A 5 -12.30 -0.69 11.61
N LYS A 6 -13.18 -1.68 11.70
CA LYS A 6 -12.78 -3.03 12.12
C LYS A 6 -12.30 -3.86 10.94
N ILE A 7 -11.12 -4.48 11.05
CA ILE A 7 -10.70 -5.48 10.08
C ILE A 7 -11.60 -6.69 10.23
N ARG A 8 -12.38 -7.02 9.18
CA ARG A 8 -13.21 -8.22 9.20
C ARG A 8 -12.33 -9.47 9.13
N HIS A 9 -12.32 -10.22 10.21
CA HIS A 9 -11.65 -11.52 10.28
C HIS A 9 -12.47 -12.59 9.58
N ARG A 10 -11.80 -13.67 9.16
CA ARG A 10 -12.46 -14.87 8.67
C ARG A 10 -13.30 -15.48 9.78
N GLN A 11 -14.44 -16.06 9.44
CA GLN A 11 -15.31 -16.77 10.40
C GLN A 11 -14.81 -18.20 10.69
N SER A 12 -13.94 -18.76 9.85
CA SER A 12 -13.45 -20.13 9.97
C SER A 12 -11.96 -20.26 9.70
N ASN A 13 -11.29 -21.17 10.41
CA ASN A 13 -9.86 -21.47 10.26
C ASN A 13 -9.58 -22.60 9.26
N LYS A 14 -10.60 -23.16 8.59
CA LYS A 14 -10.42 -24.22 7.59
C LYS A 14 -9.50 -23.75 6.44
N PRO A 15 -8.67 -24.63 5.86
CA PRO A 15 -7.73 -24.26 4.78
C PRO A 15 -8.41 -23.53 3.61
N LYS A 16 -9.58 -24.01 3.18
CA LYS A 16 -10.39 -23.38 2.12
C LYS A 16 -10.78 -21.94 2.45
N ALA A 17 -11.17 -21.67 3.71
CA ALA A 17 -11.56 -20.33 4.14
C ALA A 17 -10.35 -19.38 4.19
N LYS A 18 -9.17 -19.86 4.61
CA LYS A 18 -7.91 -19.09 4.56
C LYS A 18 -7.54 -18.73 3.13
N HIS A 19 -7.58 -19.70 2.21
CA HIS A 19 -7.27 -19.48 0.80
C HIS A 19 -8.23 -18.46 0.15
N GLN A 20 -9.54 -18.57 0.42
CA GLN A 20 -10.53 -17.60 -0.08
C GLN A 20 -10.30 -16.20 0.48
N GLN A 21 -10.01 -16.07 1.78
CA GLN A 21 -9.70 -14.78 2.39
C GLN A 21 -8.46 -14.16 1.75
N HIS A 22 -7.42 -14.96 1.56
CA HIS A 22 -6.17 -14.54 0.93
C HIS A 22 -6.41 -14.01 -0.49
N LYS A 23 -7.07 -14.82 -1.33
CA LYS A 23 -7.42 -14.44 -2.70
C LYS A 23 -8.24 -13.15 -2.76
N ARG A 24 -9.33 -13.06 -1.99
CA ARG A 24 -10.20 -11.87 -1.98
C ARG A 24 -9.49 -10.60 -1.54
N ARG A 25 -8.59 -10.69 -0.54
CA ARG A 25 -7.81 -9.54 -0.07
C ARG A 25 -6.77 -9.11 -1.12
N GLY A 26 -6.08 -10.06 -1.74
CA GLY A 26 -5.16 -9.81 -2.84
C GLY A 26 -5.86 -9.14 -4.02
N ASP A 27 -6.92 -9.76 -4.55
CA ASP A 27 -7.70 -9.23 -5.68
C ASP A 27 -8.22 -7.82 -5.40
N THR A 28 -8.72 -7.57 -4.18
CA THR A 28 -9.19 -6.23 -3.78
C THR A 28 -8.06 -5.21 -3.69
N LEU A 29 -6.89 -5.60 -3.17
CA LEU A 29 -5.73 -4.71 -3.05
C LEU A 29 -5.27 -4.23 -4.42
N PHE A 30 -5.01 -5.15 -5.36
CA PHE A 30 -4.56 -4.79 -6.71
C PHE A 30 -5.63 -4.02 -7.49
N ARG A 31 -6.91 -4.39 -7.36
CA ARG A 31 -8.00 -3.64 -7.98
C ARG A 31 -8.06 -2.20 -7.46
N LYS A 32 -7.93 -1.98 -6.14
CA LYS A 32 -7.97 -0.63 -5.57
C LYS A 32 -6.76 0.21 -5.97
N ALA A 33 -5.59 -0.42 -6.10
CA ALA A 33 -4.41 0.25 -6.65
C ALA A 33 -4.64 0.74 -8.07
N PHE A 34 -5.16 -0.14 -8.94
CA PHE A 34 -5.51 0.20 -10.31
C PHE A 34 -6.58 1.31 -10.39
N GLU A 35 -7.68 1.18 -9.64
CA GLU A 35 -8.73 2.20 -9.56
C GLU A 35 -8.13 3.56 -9.14
N TYR A 36 -7.24 3.59 -8.14
CA TYR A 36 -6.62 4.82 -7.67
C TYR A 36 -5.76 5.48 -8.76
N CYS A 37 -4.99 4.70 -9.53
CA CYS A 37 -4.22 5.24 -10.67
C CYS A 37 -5.13 5.92 -11.69
N GLN A 38 -6.23 5.26 -12.05
CA GLN A 38 -7.16 5.76 -13.08
C GLN A 38 -7.93 7.01 -12.61
N GLU A 39 -8.43 7.00 -11.37
CA GLU A 39 -9.33 8.04 -10.87
C GLU A 39 -8.59 9.25 -10.28
N CYS A 40 -7.36 9.07 -9.79
CA CYS A 40 -6.63 10.11 -9.06
C CYS A 40 -5.37 10.61 -9.79
N ASN A 41 -5.11 10.17 -11.03
CA ASN A 41 -3.91 10.51 -11.81
C ASN A 41 -2.63 10.36 -10.95
N ALA A 42 -2.50 9.19 -10.35
CA ALA A 42 -1.44 8.90 -9.39
C ALA A 42 -0.67 7.66 -9.81
N ASP A 43 0.65 7.74 -9.76
CA ASP A 43 1.48 6.56 -9.90
C ASP A 43 1.45 5.73 -8.62
N VAL A 44 1.32 4.41 -8.77
CA VAL A 44 1.28 3.45 -7.66
C VAL A 44 2.21 2.28 -7.98
N SER A 45 3.13 2.02 -7.06
CA SER A 45 3.95 0.81 -7.04
C SER A 45 3.63 -0.01 -5.79
N LEU A 46 3.33 -1.30 -5.97
CA LEU A 46 3.04 -2.25 -4.90
C LEU A 46 3.88 -3.50 -5.05
N VAL A 47 4.57 -3.86 -3.97
CA VAL A 47 5.31 -5.12 -3.85
C VAL A 47 4.76 -5.90 -2.67
N VAL A 48 4.23 -7.10 -2.95
CA VAL A 48 3.68 -7.99 -1.92
C VAL A 48 4.47 -9.29 -1.93
N ARG A 49 5.17 -9.58 -0.83
CA ARG A 49 5.77 -10.88 -0.58
C ARG A 49 4.88 -11.71 0.34
N LEU A 50 4.43 -12.85 -0.15
CA LEU A 50 3.76 -13.84 0.69
C LEU A 50 4.78 -14.50 1.62
N LYS A 51 4.53 -14.42 2.93
CA LYS A 51 5.47 -14.94 3.93
C LYS A 51 5.48 -16.47 4.01
N ASP A 52 4.41 -17.13 3.59
CA ASP A 52 4.24 -18.58 3.67
C ASP A 52 5.03 -19.34 2.60
N ASN A 53 5.10 -18.81 1.37
CA ASN A 53 5.78 -19.46 0.26
C ASN A 53 6.83 -18.59 -0.45
N GLY A 54 7.02 -17.34 -0.01
CA GLY A 54 7.99 -16.42 -0.59
C GLY A 54 7.57 -15.83 -1.94
N GLN A 55 6.40 -16.16 -2.49
CA GLN A 55 5.91 -15.62 -3.75
C GLN A 55 5.83 -14.10 -3.70
N ILE A 56 6.40 -13.44 -4.70
CA ILE A 56 6.37 -11.99 -4.85
C ILE A 56 5.38 -11.63 -5.96
N TYR A 57 4.53 -10.65 -5.67
CA TYR A 57 3.64 -9.99 -6.63
C TYR A 57 4.08 -8.54 -6.75
N ILE A 58 4.24 -8.07 -7.99
CA ILE A 58 4.64 -6.70 -8.30
C ILE A 58 3.56 -6.09 -9.18
N PHE A 59 3.08 -4.92 -8.79
CA PHE A 59 2.24 -4.06 -9.60
C PHE A 59 2.92 -2.70 -9.70
N ASN A 60 3.03 -2.16 -10.91
CA ASN A 60 3.54 -0.82 -11.15
C ASN A 60 2.70 -0.16 -12.25
N SER A 61 2.18 1.03 -11.99
CA SER A 61 1.41 1.80 -12.97
C SER A 61 2.27 2.45 -14.03
N ASP A 62 3.52 2.81 -13.68
CA ASP A 62 4.51 3.35 -14.60
C ASP A 62 5.82 2.56 -14.48
N ASN A 63 6.18 1.85 -15.56
CA ASN A 63 7.39 1.05 -15.64
C ASN A 63 8.69 1.86 -15.42
N ARG A 64 8.63 3.20 -15.46
CA ARG A 64 9.76 4.10 -15.23
C ARG A 64 9.82 4.64 -13.81
N TRP A 65 8.73 4.57 -13.06
CA TRP A 65 8.64 5.08 -11.71
C TRP A 65 8.67 3.93 -10.70
N PHE A 66 9.78 3.85 -9.95
CA PHE A 66 9.84 3.02 -8.75
C PHE A 66 10.41 3.89 -7.63
N PRO A 67 9.70 4.07 -6.51
CA PRO A 67 10.24 4.82 -5.40
C PRO A 67 11.40 4.03 -4.79
N SER A 68 12.64 4.38 -5.15
CA SER A 68 13.82 3.92 -4.42
C SER A 68 13.97 4.72 -3.13
N GLU A 69 14.57 4.12 -2.12
CA GLU A 69 14.80 4.79 -0.82
C GLU A 69 15.68 6.04 -1.02
N GLU A 70 16.70 5.93 -1.87
CA GLU A 70 17.57 7.04 -2.25
C GLU A 70 16.80 8.15 -2.99
N GLY A 71 15.89 7.79 -3.90
CA GLY A 71 15.06 8.77 -4.62
C GLY A 71 14.12 9.54 -3.70
N LEU A 72 13.55 8.87 -2.70
CA LEU A 72 12.70 9.52 -1.70
C LEU A 72 13.49 10.44 -0.77
N GLU A 73 14.71 10.05 -0.38
CA GLU A 73 15.61 10.90 0.41
C GLU A 73 16.07 12.14 -0.35
N ILE A 74 16.39 12.00 -1.63
CA ILE A 74 16.73 13.14 -2.52
C ILE A 74 15.54 14.08 -2.64
N LEU A 75 14.33 13.57 -2.83
CA LEU A 75 13.11 14.40 -2.88
C LEU A 75 12.84 15.13 -1.57
N ASP A 76 12.99 14.46 -0.43
CA ASP A 76 12.82 15.09 0.89
C ASP A 76 13.90 16.15 1.16
N TYR A 77 15.15 15.89 0.78
CA TYR A 77 16.24 16.86 0.87
C TYR A 77 16.00 18.10 -0.02
N THR A 78 15.69 17.89 -1.30
CA THR A 78 15.49 18.97 -2.27
C THR A 78 14.24 19.83 -1.97
N ASN A 79 13.14 19.22 -1.55
CA ASN A 79 11.95 19.96 -1.12
C ASN A 79 12.22 20.81 0.15
N ARG A 80 12.99 20.28 1.11
CA ARG A 80 13.43 21.05 2.29
C ARG A 80 14.36 22.22 1.92
N HIS A 81 15.17 22.05 0.89
CA HIS A 81 16.10 23.07 0.38
C HIS A 81 15.53 23.96 -0.75
N LYS A 82 14.18 24.00 -0.90
CA LYS A 82 13.39 24.92 -1.75
C LYS A 82 13.64 24.86 -3.27
N THR A 83 14.38 23.88 -3.78
CA THR A 83 14.64 23.77 -5.23
C THR A 83 13.50 23.08 -5.99
N LEU A 84 12.53 22.48 -5.29
CA LEU A 84 11.31 21.89 -5.86
C LEU A 84 10.07 22.37 -5.10
N HIS A 85 8.95 22.53 -5.82
CA HIS A 85 7.66 22.99 -5.29
C HIS A 85 6.74 21.85 -4.81
N TYR A 86 7.24 20.61 -4.73
CA TYR A 86 6.41 19.47 -4.37
C TYR A 86 6.29 19.33 -2.84
N PRO A 87 5.18 18.78 -2.32
CA PRO A 87 5.05 18.52 -0.90
C PRO A 87 6.07 17.47 -0.44
N VAL A 88 6.52 17.61 0.80
CA VAL A 88 7.36 16.60 1.47
C VAL A 88 6.63 15.24 1.44
N PRO A 89 7.32 14.14 1.09
CA PRO A 89 6.70 12.81 1.05
C PRO A 89 6.06 12.44 2.40
N LEU A 90 4.79 12.05 2.37
CA LEU A 90 4.09 11.54 3.56
C LEU A 90 4.43 10.06 3.77
N ARG A 91 4.96 9.74 4.95
CA ARG A 91 5.23 8.36 5.36
C ARG A 91 4.09 7.86 6.25
N ILE A 92 3.42 6.79 5.82
CA ILE A 92 2.40 6.11 6.63
C ILE A 92 3.04 4.84 7.22
N THR A 93 3.18 4.81 8.53
CA THR A 93 3.77 3.68 9.26
C THR A 93 2.73 2.58 9.54
N TRP A 94 3.23 1.37 9.83
CA TRP A 94 2.36 0.28 10.28
C TRP A 94 1.57 0.66 11.54
N GLN A 95 2.21 1.33 12.50
CA GLN A 95 1.61 1.74 13.76
C GLN A 95 0.48 2.74 13.55
N GLU A 96 0.68 3.76 12.71
CA GLU A 96 -0.35 4.74 12.37
C GLU A 96 -1.54 4.07 11.69
N LEU A 97 -1.29 3.16 10.75
CA LEU A 97 -2.35 2.46 10.06
C LEU A 97 -3.07 1.48 10.99
N ALA A 98 -2.37 0.75 11.85
CA ALA A 98 -2.96 -0.16 12.81
C ALA A 98 -3.87 0.57 13.81
N ALA A 99 -3.43 1.72 14.33
CA ALA A 99 -4.22 2.55 15.24
C ALA A 99 -5.58 2.95 14.66
N ALA A 100 -5.67 3.17 13.34
CA ALA A 100 -6.94 3.48 12.68
C ALA A 100 -7.95 2.31 12.67
N TYR A 101 -7.49 1.07 12.95
CA TYR A 101 -8.29 -0.14 12.91
C TYR A 101 -8.48 -0.86 14.27
N GLU A 102 -7.88 -0.37 15.36
CA GLU A 102 -7.83 -1.05 16.67
C GLU A 102 -8.89 -0.61 17.71
N ALA A 103 -10.06 -0.08 17.32
CA ALA A 103 -11.15 0.25 18.27
C ALA A 103 -12.50 -0.42 17.97
#